data_AF-A0A1V5GK29-F1
#
_entry.id   AF-A0A1V5GK29-F1
#
_cell.length_a   1.000
_cell.length_b   1.000
_cell.length_c   1.000
_cell.angle_alpha   90.00
_cell.angle_beta   90.00
_cell.angle_gamma   90.00
#
_symmetry.space_group_name_H-M   'P 1'
#
loop_
_entity.id
_entity.type
_entity.pdbx_description
1 polymer ?
#
loop_
_entity_poly.entity_id
_entity_poly.type
_entity_poly.pdbx_seq_one_letter_code
_entity_poly.pdbx_strand_id
1 'polypeptide(L)'
;MNKLEFLTKMRNRLEKFGLPQDDINDALSYYEEVFLDAGFGKEEETAAELGDPVEIADGILRDSGIHTADASQFPPRFDETQVQNTANSNGGSSKSTENFWLKFILLILTFPIWLPIIVTLFALLFALMVTVVAIVAALIISGIAFIITGVYTVIDVPPVGILMIGIGLMITGLFIIIGSPTLRKIIPACGSLIRGLVDWIRGLFARRGGQKNV
;
A
#
# COMPACT_ATOMS: atom_id res chain seq x y z
N MET A 1 38.39 30.90 -7.53
CA MET A 1 37.82 30.48 -6.23
C MET A 1 37.99 28.98 -6.10
N ASN A 2 38.39 28.47 -4.93
CA ASN A 2 38.64 27.03 -4.75
C ASN A 2 37.37 26.26 -4.37
N LYS A 3 37.37 24.94 -4.57
CA LYS A 3 36.23 24.03 -4.29
C LYS A 3 35.60 24.30 -2.93
N LEU A 4 36.41 24.32 -1.87
CA LEU A 4 35.93 24.47 -0.50
C LEU A 4 35.23 25.82 -0.28
N GLU A 5 35.75 26.89 -0.89
CA GLU A 5 35.16 28.22 -0.79
C GLU A 5 33.82 28.30 -1.54
N PHE A 6 33.74 27.68 -2.72
CA PHE A 6 32.52 27.60 -3.54
C PHE A 6 31.40 26.88 -2.78
N LEU A 7 31.66 25.67 -2.31
CA LEU A 7 30.69 24.86 -1.55
C LEU A 7 30.30 25.53 -0.23
N THR A 8 31.24 26.22 0.43
CA THR A 8 30.95 26.94 1.68
C THR A 8 30.00 28.12 1.45
N LYS A 9 30.19 28.90 0.38
CA LYS A 9 29.29 30.01 0.03
C LYS A 9 27.90 29.51 -0.36
N MET A 10 27.85 28.44 -1.17
CA MET A 10 26.61 27.79 -1.56
C MET A 10 25.84 27.29 -0.34
N ARG A 11 26.52 26.54 0.56
CA ARG A 11 25.93 26.07 1.82
C ARG A 11 25.36 27.21 2.65
N ASN A 12 26.15 28.25 2.88
CA ASN A 12 25.73 29.38 3.72
C ASN A 12 24.47 30.06 3.15
N ARG A 13 24.40 30.21 1.82
CA ARG A 13 23.19 30.71 1.15
C ARG A 13 21.99 29.79 1.40
N LEU A 14 22.13 28.50 1.15
CA LEU A 14 21.05 27.53 1.34
C LEU A 14 20.58 27.46 2.81
N GLU A 15 21.51 27.47 3.77
CA GLU A 15 21.21 27.50 5.20
C GLU A 15 20.53 28.80 5.63
N LYS A 16 21.01 29.95 5.12
CA LYS A 16 20.45 31.27 5.45
C LYS A 16 18.98 31.40 5.07
N PHE A 17 18.56 30.77 3.97
CA PHE A 17 17.16 30.79 3.51
C PHE A 17 16.32 29.62 4.05
N GLY A 18 16.88 28.79 4.93
CA GLY A 18 16.14 27.81 5.71
C GLY A 18 15.85 26.48 5.00
N LEU A 19 16.68 26.08 4.03
CA LEU A 19 16.55 24.77 3.39
C LEU A 19 16.89 23.64 4.41
N PRO A 20 16.21 22.48 4.38
CA PRO A 20 16.54 21.35 5.24
C PRO A 20 17.99 20.90 5.07
N GLN A 21 18.62 20.53 6.18
CA GLN A 21 20.05 20.14 6.20
C GLN A 21 20.34 18.94 5.30
N ASP A 22 19.38 18.02 5.14
CA ASP A 22 19.52 16.85 4.26
C ASP A 22 19.63 17.29 2.79
N ASP A 23 18.74 18.17 2.32
CA ASP A 23 18.76 18.68 0.93
C ASP A 23 19.99 19.54 0.64
N ILE A 24 20.46 20.29 1.65
CA ILE A 24 21.70 21.08 1.54
C ILE A 24 22.90 20.16 1.35
N ASN A 25 23.00 19.09 2.13
CA ASN A 25 24.10 18.14 2.05
C ASN A 25 24.08 17.38 0.71
N ASP A 26 22.90 16.99 0.23
CA ASP A 26 22.74 16.34 -1.07
C ASP A 26 23.20 17.27 -2.21
N ALA A 27 22.79 18.55 -2.18
CA ALA A 27 23.23 19.53 -3.16
C ALA A 27 24.75 19.76 -3.13
N LEU A 28 25.34 19.90 -1.94
CA LEU A 28 26.79 20.11 -1.81
C LEU A 28 27.58 18.88 -2.25
N SER A 29 27.11 17.67 -1.96
CA SER A 29 27.75 16.42 -2.38
C SER A 29 27.80 16.30 -3.90
N TYR A 30 26.73 16.70 -4.59
CA TYR A 30 26.70 16.69 -6.06
C TYR A 30 27.80 17.57 -6.66
N TYR A 31 27.90 18.83 -6.21
CA TYR A 31 28.93 19.73 -6.73
C TYR A 31 30.32 19.33 -6.25
N GLU A 32 30.46 18.78 -5.05
CA GLU A 32 31.71 18.20 -4.57
C GLU A 32 32.22 17.10 -5.50
N GLU A 33 31.36 16.22 -5.99
CA GLU A 33 31.72 15.20 -6.98
C GLU A 33 32.12 15.81 -8.32
N VAL A 34 31.48 16.90 -8.77
CA VAL A 34 31.90 17.62 -9.99
C VAL A 34 33.34 18.15 -9.86
N PHE A 35 33.68 18.74 -8.72
CA PHE A 35 35.05 19.19 -8.46
C PHE A 35 36.04 18.02 -8.31
N LEU A 36 35.59 16.87 -7.79
CA LEU A 36 36.42 15.68 -7.68
C LEU A 36 36.71 15.05 -9.04
N ASP A 37 35.73 15.03 -9.96
CA ASP A 37 35.89 14.50 -11.32
C ASP A 37 36.79 15.38 -12.19
N ALA A 38 36.72 16.70 -12.00
CA ALA A 38 37.66 17.63 -12.63
C ALA A 38 39.13 17.35 -12.22
N GLY A 39 39.33 16.75 -11.04
CA GLY A 39 40.61 16.30 -10.54
C GLY A 39 41.42 17.37 -9.80
N PHE A 40 42.43 16.92 -9.05
CA PHE A 40 43.27 17.78 -8.22
C PHE A 40 43.98 18.86 -9.05
N GLY A 41 43.82 20.12 -8.64
CA GLY A 41 44.48 21.28 -9.25
C GLY A 41 43.68 22.02 -10.33
N LYS A 42 42.50 21.53 -10.71
CA LYS A 42 41.58 22.21 -11.65
C LYS A 42 40.35 22.83 -10.98
N GLU A 43 40.30 22.82 -9.65
CA GLU A 43 39.16 23.30 -8.87
C GLU A 43 38.79 24.76 -9.17
N GLU A 44 39.77 25.61 -9.43
CA GLU A 44 39.53 27.02 -9.74
C GLU A 44 38.95 27.25 -11.13
N GLU A 45 39.33 26.41 -12.10
CA GLU A 45 38.79 26.43 -13.47
C GLU A 45 37.36 25.90 -13.48
N THR A 46 37.12 24.77 -12.79
CA THR A 46 35.78 24.20 -12.64
C THR A 46 34.83 25.15 -11.91
N ALA A 47 35.32 25.90 -10.92
CA ALA A 47 34.48 26.87 -10.22
C ALA A 47 34.13 28.07 -11.12
N ALA A 48 35.04 28.48 -12.01
CA ALA A 48 34.75 29.53 -12.99
C ALA A 48 33.76 29.04 -14.06
N GLU A 49 33.84 27.77 -14.46
CA GLU A 49 32.92 27.16 -15.41
C GLU A 49 31.52 26.97 -14.83
N LEU A 50 31.43 26.57 -13.55
CA LEU A 50 30.17 26.42 -12.84
C LEU A 50 29.47 27.77 -12.56
N GLY A 51 30.22 28.86 -12.46
CA GLY A 51 29.66 30.20 -12.27
C GLY A 51 29.56 30.62 -10.80
N ASP A 52 28.57 31.45 -10.44
CA ASP A 52 28.41 31.95 -9.08
C ASP A 52 27.70 30.92 -8.18
N PRO A 53 28.33 30.43 -7.09
CA PRO A 53 27.69 29.48 -6.16
C PRO A 53 26.39 30.01 -5.56
N VAL A 54 26.20 31.33 -5.50
CA VAL A 54 24.97 31.95 -4.98
C VAL A 54 23.81 31.80 -5.97
N GLU A 55 24.05 31.91 -7.28
CA GLU A 55 23.01 31.73 -8.29
C GLU A 55 22.55 30.27 -8.38
N ILE A 56 23.49 29.35 -8.23
CA ILE A 56 23.19 27.91 -8.17
C ILE A 56 22.36 27.60 -6.94
N ALA A 57 22.74 28.13 -5.78
CA ALA A 57 21.97 27.99 -4.55
C ALA A 57 20.56 28.57 -4.70
N ASP A 58 20.42 29.76 -5.27
CA ASP A 58 19.11 30.39 -5.51
C ASP A 58 18.27 29.59 -6.51
N GLY A 59 18.88 28.95 -7.52
CA GLY A 59 18.23 28.01 -8.43
C GLY A 59 17.63 26.80 -7.71
N ILE A 60 18.41 26.19 -6.82
CA ILE A 60 17.96 25.05 -5.99
C ILE A 60 16.88 25.48 -5.02
N LEU A 61 17.02 26.65 -4.37
CA LEU A 61 15.99 27.19 -3.49
C LEU A 61 14.68 27.40 -4.25
N ARG A 62 14.75 27.91 -5.48
CA ARG A 62 13.56 28.14 -6.31
C ARG A 62 12.90 26.84 -6.77
N ASP A 63 13.70 25.83 -7.11
CA ASP A 63 13.19 24.48 -7.46
C ASP A 63 12.52 23.81 -6.25
N SER A 64 13.09 24.00 -5.05
CA SER A 64 12.51 23.57 -3.78
C SER A 64 11.34 24.45 -3.29
N GLY A 65 10.96 25.50 -4.04
CA GLY A 65 9.82 26.38 -3.71
C GLY A 65 10.11 27.48 -2.68
N ILE A 66 11.37 27.72 -2.32
CA ILE A 66 11.82 28.81 -1.43
C ILE A 66 12.19 30.03 -2.27
N HIS A 67 11.36 31.08 -2.21
CA HIS A 67 11.62 32.34 -2.91
C HIS A 67 12.62 33.21 -2.14
N THR A 68 13.83 33.38 -2.66
CA THR A 68 14.81 34.35 -2.14
C THR A 68 14.34 35.77 -2.49
N ALA A 69 13.82 36.50 -1.50
CA ALA A 69 13.29 37.86 -1.70
C ALA A 69 14.39 38.95 -1.84
N ASP A 70 15.57 38.60 -2.36
CA ASP A 70 16.66 39.54 -2.66
C ASP A 70 17.52 39.01 -3.83
N ALA A 71 16.98 39.15 -5.03
CA ALA A 71 17.72 39.44 -6.27
C ALA A 71 16.73 40.07 -7.25
N SER A 72 16.55 41.38 -7.06
CA SER A 72 15.88 42.29 -7.97
C SER A 72 16.26 42.09 -9.45
N GLN A 73 15.24 42.25 -10.30
CA GLN A 73 15.31 42.70 -11.70
C GLN A 73 15.46 41.59 -12.76
N PHE A 74 14.35 41.22 -13.41
CA PHE A 74 14.10 41.29 -14.88
C PHE A 74 12.87 40.41 -15.24
N PRO A 75 11.93 40.90 -16.09
CA PRO A 75 10.61 40.28 -16.31
C PRO A 75 10.65 39.02 -17.20
N PRO A 76 9.62 38.15 -17.15
CA PRO A 76 9.60 36.87 -17.86
C PRO A 76 9.42 37.08 -19.38
N ARG A 77 10.30 36.46 -20.17
CA ARG A 77 10.09 36.27 -21.61
C ARG A 77 9.41 34.92 -21.85
N PHE A 78 8.37 34.98 -22.66
CA PHE A 78 7.49 33.89 -23.11
C PHE A 78 8.15 32.98 -24.16
N ASP A 79 7.43 31.88 -24.41
CA ASP A 79 7.52 30.91 -25.53
C ASP A 79 8.55 29.77 -25.32
N GLU A 80 8.29 28.49 -25.62
CA GLU A 80 7.46 27.92 -26.70
C GLU A 80 7.22 26.41 -26.46
N THR A 81 6.06 25.93 -26.92
CA THR A 81 5.72 24.62 -27.54
C THR A 81 6.48 23.29 -27.31
N GLN A 82 5.66 22.22 -27.39
CA GLN A 82 5.92 20.86 -27.94
C GLN A 82 6.64 19.82 -27.04
N VAL A 83 5.99 18.74 -26.56
CA VAL A 83 5.56 17.46 -27.20
C VAL A 83 6.56 16.30 -26.95
N GLN A 84 6.02 15.19 -26.40
CA GLN A 84 6.42 13.76 -26.49
C GLN A 84 7.59 13.14 -25.68
N ASN A 85 7.23 12.02 -25.01
CA ASN A 85 7.92 10.69 -24.90
C ASN A 85 9.36 10.64 -24.30
N THR A 86 9.83 9.66 -23.51
CA THR A 86 9.66 8.19 -23.50
C THR A 86 10.43 7.57 -22.29
N ALA A 87 10.01 6.38 -21.80
CA ALA A 87 10.75 5.31 -21.08
C ALA A 87 11.41 5.62 -19.70
N ASN A 88 10.93 5.12 -18.54
CA ASN A 88 11.08 3.77 -17.93
C ASN A 88 12.54 3.25 -17.97
N SER A 89 13.27 2.94 -16.88
CA SER A 89 12.90 2.10 -15.72
C SER A 89 13.84 2.21 -14.51
N ASN A 90 13.24 2.44 -13.33
CA ASN A 90 13.46 1.91 -11.98
C ASN A 90 14.86 1.68 -11.38
N GLY A 91 15.06 2.31 -10.20
CA GLY A 91 15.69 1.67 -9.04
C GLY A 91 16.10 2.62 -7.91
N GLY A 92 15.29 2.75 -6.85
CA GLY A 92 15.76 3.27 -5.54
C GLY A 92 14.95 4.45 -4.99
N SER A 93 14.34 4.25 -3.83
CA SER A 93 13.30 5.10 -3.22
C SER A 93 13.83 6.06 -2.14
N SER A 94 13.50 7.36 -2.24
CA SER A 94 13.18 8.20 -1.07
C SER A 94 12.20 9.33 -1.44
N LYS A 95 10.93 9.02 -1.22
CA LYS A 95 9.86 9.87 -0.69
C LYS A 95 10.03 11.41 -0.78
N SER A 96 9.55 12.00 -1.88
CA SER A 96 8.79 13.25 -1.80
C SER A 96 7.40 13.04 -2.41
N THR A 97 6.44 13.64 -1.74
CA THR A 97 5.03 13.66 -2.10
C THR A 97 4.88 14.56 -3.35
N GLU A 98 4.23 14.16 -4.43
CA GLU A 98 3.29 13.05 -4.52
C GLU A 98 3.27 12.40 -5.90
N ASN A 99 3.98 11.29 -5.94
CA ASN A 99 3.78 10.13 -6.78
C ASN A 99 2.34 9.57 -6.76
N PHE A 100 1.27 10.38 -6.66
CA PHE A 100 -0.10 9.86 -6.69
C PHE A 100 -0.45 9.35 -8.08
N TRP A 101 -0.10 10.09 -9.14
CA TRP A 101 -0.46 9.74 -10.52
C TRP A 101 0.40 8.59 -11.08
N LEU A 102 1.71 8.62 -10.81
CA LEU A 102 2.63 7.52 -11.15
C LEU A 102 2.37 6.27 -10.29
N LYS A 103 1.99 6.39 -9.00
CA LYS A 103 1.46 5.24 -8.26
C LYS A 103 0.12 4.77 -8.80
N PHE A 104 -0.75 5.64 -9.30
CA PHE A 104 -2.04 5.23 -9.87
C PHE A 104 -1.89 4.44 -11.17
N ILE A 105 -0.98 4.85 -12.06
CA ILE A 105 -0.70 4.11 -13.31
C ILE A 105 0.03 2.80 -13.03
N LEU A 106 0.95 2.79 -12.07
CA LEU A 106 1.61 1.55 -11.60
C LEU A 106 0.62 0.64 -10.87
N LEU A 107 -0.33 1.21 -10.13
CA LEU A 107 -1.45 0.48 -9.52
C LEU A 107 -2.37 -0.11 -10.58
N ILE A 108 -2.61 0.58 -11.70
CA ILE A 108 -3.39 0.06 -12.84
C ILE A 108 -2.67 -1.12 -13.53
N LEU A 109 -1.34 -1.06 -13.65
CA LEU A 109 -0.54 -2.10 -14.31
C LEU A 109 -0.31 -3.32 -13.40
N THR A 110 -0.23 -3.10 -12.09
CA THR A 110 -0.14 -4.15 -11.07
C THR A 110 -1.52 -4.62 -10.57
N PHE A 111 -2.59 -3.91 -10.94
CA PHE A 111 -3.99 -4.25 -10.68
C PHE A 111 -4.34 -5.72 -10.98
N PRO A 112 -3.98 -6.30 -12.14
CA PRO A 112 -4.30 -7.69 -12.44
C PRO A 112 -3.59 -8.71 -11.53
N ILE A 113 -2.52 -8.32 -10.84
CA ILE A 113 -1.73 -9.20 -9.97
C ILE A 113 -2.21 -9.09 -8.52
N TRP A 114 -2.41 -7.88 -8.01
CA TRP A 114 -2.76 -7.67 -6.60
C TRP A 114 -4.26 -7.91 -6.30
N LEU A 115 -5.14 -7.69 -7.29
CA LEU A 115 -6.57 -7.95 -7.15
C LEU A 115 -6.89 -9.43 -6.89
N PRO A 116 -6.43 -10.42 -7.69
CA PRO A 116 -6.72 -11.81 -7.41
C PRO A 116 -6.10 -12.28 -6.10
N ILE A 117 -4.94 -11.74 -5.68
CA ILE A 117 -4.29 -12.08 -4.40
C ILE A 117 -5.17 -11.66 -3.21
N ILE A 118 -5.75 -10.46 -3.25
CA ILE A 118 -6.67 -9.99 -2.19
C ILE A 118 -7.94 -10.82 -2.19
N VAL A 119 -8.51 -11.09 -3.36
CA VAL A 119 -9.74 -11.89 -3.49
C VAL A 119 -9.52 -13.31 -2.99
N THR A 120 -8.41 -13.97 -3.33
CA THR A 120 -8.11 -15.32 -2.85
C THR A 120 -7.86 -15.35 -1.36
N LEU A 121 -7.19 -14.35 -0.78
CA LEU A 121 -6.98 -14.25 0.67
C LEU A 121 -8.32 -14.10 1.42
N PHE A 122 -9.21 -13.22 0.93
CA PHE A 122 -10.55 -13.06 1.49
C PHE A 122 -11.39 -14.33 1.32
N ALA A 123 -11.34 -14.97 0.14
CA ALA A 123 -12.05 -16.21 -0.12
C ALA A 123 -11.54 -17.36 0.76
N LEU A 124 -10.23 -17.43 1.03
CA LEU A 124 -9.63 -18.44 1.90
C LEU A 124 -10.08 -18.26 3.35
N LEU A 125 -10.05 -17.02 3.87
CA LEU A 125 -10.57 -16.71 5.21
C LEU A 125 -12.06 -17.03 5.34
N PHE A 126 -12.83 -16.73 4.29
CA PHE A 126 -14.25 -17.05 4.23
C PHE A 126 -14.50 -18.56 4.20
N ALA A 127 -13.77 -19.30 3.36
CA ALA A 127 -13.86 -20.76 3.26
C ALA A 127 -13.51 -21.42 4.59
N LEU A 128 -12.50 -20.92 5.30
CA LEU A 128 -12.15 -21.39 6.64
C LEU A 128 -13.34 -21.26 7.60
N MET A 129 -14.00 -20.09 7.62
CA MET A 129 -15.20 -19.86 8.43
C MET A 129 -16.33 -20.81 8.08
N VAL A 130 -16.60 -21.01 6.78
CA VAL A 130 -17.64 -21.94 6.31
C VAL A 130 -17.31 -23.39 6.70
N THR A 131 -16.03 -23.78 6.65
CA THR A 131 -15.58 -25.13 7.01
C THR A 131 -15.81 -25.42 8.49
N VAL A 132 -15.45 -24.48 9.37
CA VAL A 132 -15.71 -24.59 10.81
C VAL A 132 -17.21 -24.76 11.07
N VAL A 133 -18.05 -23.99 10.37
CA VAL A 133 -19.50 -24.09 10.46
C VAL A 133 -20.03 -25.44 9.98
N ALA A 134 -19.52 -25.94 8.85
CA ALA A 134 -19.93 -27.23 8.30
C ALA A 134 -19.59 -28.39 9.25
N ILE A 135 -18.42 -28.34 9.90
CA ILE A 135 -18.01 -29.32 10.91
C ILE A 135 -18.99 -29.33 12.08
N VAL A 136 -19.34 -28.15 12.60
CA VAL A 136 -20.32 -28.03 13.70
C VAL A 136 -21.67 -28.61 13.30
N ALA A 137 -22.16 -28.29 12.11
CA ALA A 137 -23.44 -28.83 11.62
C ALA A 137 -23.39 -30.36 11.43
N ALA A 138 -22.30 -30.88 10.84
CA ALA A 138 -22.10 -32.31 10.64
C ALA A 138 -22.07 -33.09 11.96
N LEU A 139 -21.45 -32.52 13.01
CA LEU A 139 -21.39 -33.14 14.33
C LEU A 139 -22.75 -33.19 15.03
N ILE A 140 -23.60 -32.17 14.84
CA ILE A 140 -24.98 -32.19 15.35
C ILE A 140 -25.78 -33.29 14.63
N ILE A 141 -25.68 -33.36 13.29
CA ILE A 141 -26.39 -34.39 12.50
C ILE A 141 -25.92 -35.80 12.88
N SER A 142 -24.61 -35.98 13.02
CA SER A 142 -23.99 -37.23 13.46
C SER A 142 -24.49 -37.65 14.84
N GLY A 143 -24.52 -36.72 15.79
CA GLY A 143 -24.99 -36.99 17.14
C GLY A 143 -26.47 -37.40 17.21
N ILE A 144 -27.33 -36.80 16.37
CA ILE A 144 -28.73 -37.24 16.22
C ILE A 144 -28.80 -38.64 15.62
N ALA A 145 -27.98 -38.96 14.63
CA ALA A 145 -27.93 -40.30 14.04
C ALA A 145 -27.49 -41.36 15.06
N PHE A 146 -26.55 -41.04 15.95
CA PHE A 146 -26.17 -41.92 17.07
C PHE A 146 -27.30 -42.14 18.06
N ILE A 147 -28.13 -41.12 18.34
CA ILE A 147 -29.32 -41.30 19.20
C ILE A 147 -30.30 -42.27 18.54
N ILE A 148 -30.59 -42.11 17.25
CA ILE A 148 -31.50 -43.00 16.51
C ILE A 148 -30.96 -44.43 16.48
N THR A 149 -29.68 -44.60 16.15
CA THR A 149 -29.01 -45.90 16.10
C THR A 149 -28.94 -46.55 17.48
N GLY A 150 -28.73 -45.75 18.52
CA GLY A 150 -28.79 -46.15 19.92
C GLY A 150 -30.15 -46.76 20.28
N VAL A 151 -31.26 -46.13 19.86
CA VAL A 151 -32.61 -46.67 20.12
C VAL A 151 -32.83 -48.03 19.44
N TYR A 152 -32.35 -48.22 18.21
CA TYR A 152 -32.43 -49.53 17.55
C TYR A 152 -31.63 -50.60 18.31
N THR A 153 -30.41 -50.27 18.73
CA THR A 153 -29.52 -51.23 19.41
C THR A 153 -29.92 -51.56 20.84
N VAL A 154 -30.80 -50.76 21.49
CA VAL A 154 -31.38 -51.10 22.80
C VAL A 154 -32.22 -52.38 22.74
N ILE A 155 -32.84 -52.69 21.60
CA ILE A 155 -33.71 -53.86 21.45
C ILE A 155 -32.90 -55.16 21.47
N ASP A 156 -31.71 -55.16 20.84
CA ASP A 156 -30.84 -56.34 20.80
C ASP A 156 -29.94 -56.45 22.04
N VAL A 157 -29.31 -55.34 22.44
CA VAL A 157 -28.34 -55.29 23.55
C VAL A 157 -28.55 -54.00 24.35
N PRO A 158 -29.46 -54.03 25.37
CA PRO A 158 -29.85 -52.83 26.11
C PRO A 158 -28.70 -52.00 26.71
N PRO A 159 -27.64 -52.61 27.29
CA PRO A 159 -26.53 -51.84 27.87
C PRO A 159 -25.77 -51.00 26.84
N VAL A 160 -25.56 -51.53 25.64
CA VAL A 160 -24.80 -50.87 24.57
C VAL A 160 -25.61 -49.72 23.98
N GLY A 161 -26.91 -49.93 23.77
CA GLY A 161 -27.80 -48.89 23.25
C GLY A 161 -27.91 -47.68 24.17
N ILE A 162 -28.04 -47.88 25.49
CA ILE A 162 -28.08 -46.77 26.48
C ILE A 162 -26.78 -45.98 26.48
N LEU A 163 -25.63 -46.66 26.38
CA LEU A 163 -24.32 -46.03 26.35
C LEU A 163 -24.13 -45.20 25.06
N MET A 164 -24.52 -45.74 23.91
CA MET A 164 -24.53 -45.05 22.61
C MET A 164 -25.40 -43.78 22.62
N ILE A 165 -26.60 -43.86 23.18
CA ILE A 165 -27.49 -42.70 23.33
C ILE A 165 -26.84 -41.62 24.20
N GLY A 166 -26.22 -42.02 25.33
CA GLY A 166 -25.54 -41.10 26.24
C GLY A 166 -24.34 -40.38 25.60
N ILE A 167 -23.52 -41.11 24.83
CA ILE A 167 -22.40 -40.52 24.08
C ILE A 167 -22.92 -39.56 23.00
N GLY A 168 -23.96 -39.96 22.26
CA GLY A 168 -24.60 -39.12 21.25
C GLY A 168 -25.12 -37.81 21.85
N LEU A 169 -25.75 -37.86 23.02
CA LEU A 169 -26.28 -36.68 23.72
C LEU A 169 -25.18 -35.77 24.27
N MET A 170 -24.11 -36.32 24.84
CA MET A 170 -22.94 -35.56 25.31
C MET A 170 -22.25 -34.80 24.17
N ILE A 171 -22.00 -35.47 23.05
CA ILE A 171 -21.35 -34.86 21.88
C ILE A 171 -22.27 -33.79 21.28
N THR A 172 -23.54 -34.12 21.04
CA THR A 172 -24.51 -33.16 20.46
C THR A 172 -24.70 -31.94 21.35
N GLY A 173 -24.82 -32.14 22.67
CA GLY A 173 -25.01 -31.07 23.65
C GLY A 173 -23.83 -30.11 23.72
N LEU A 174 -22.60 -30.64 23.76
CA LEU A 174 -21.38 -29.82 23.80
C LEU A 174 -21.24 -28.98 22.52
N PHE A 175 -21.49 -29.60 21.35
CA PHE A 175 -21.40 -28.91 20.07
C PHE A 175 -22.54 -27.90 19.84
N ILE A 176 -23.74 -28.10 20.41
CA ILE A 176 -24.82 -27.11 20.34
C ILE A 176 -24.52 -25.86 21.16
N ILE A 177 -23.92 -26.01 22.35
CA ILE A 177 -23.56 -24.87 23.20
C ILE A 177 -22.50 -24.00 22.52
N ILE A 178 -21.49 -24.63 21.90
CA ILE A 178 -20.37 -23.94 21.25
C ILE A 178 -20.74 -23.48 19.82
N GLY A 179 -21.56 -24.27 19.13
CA GLY A 179 -21.88 -24.10 17.71
C GLY A 179 -23.05 -23.18 17.42
N SER A 180 -24.08 -23.15 18.27
CA SER A 180 -25.28 -22.31 18.07
C SER A 180 -25.02 -20.80 18.04
N PRO A 181 -24.14 -20.19 18.88
CA PRO A 181 -23.86 -18.75 18.77
C PRO A 181 -23.07 -18.42 17.50
N THR A 182 -22.23 -19.35 17.04
CA THR A 182 -21.36 -19.21 15.87
C THR A 182 -22.18 -19.22 14.58
N LEU A 183 -23.11 -20.17 14.45
CA LEU A 183 -24.06 -20.26 13.33
C LEU A 183 -24.96 -19.01 13.20
N ARG A 184 -25.52 -18.53 14.32
CA ARG A 184 -26.41 -17.36 14.31
C ARG A 184 -25.73 -16.05 13.91
N LYS A 185 -24.44 -15.88 14.24
CA LYS A 185 -23.67 -14.68 13.85
C LYS A 185 -23.13 -14.78 12.42
N ILE A 186 -22.81 -15.99 11.95
CA ILE A 186 -22.17 -16.18 10.64
C ILE A 186 -23.17 -16.09 9.49
N ILE A 187 -24.41 -16.54 9.63
CA ILE A 187 -25.43 -16.41 8.56
C ILE A 187 -25.62 -14.95 8.10
N PRO A 188 -25.84 -13.96 9.00
CA PRO A 188 -25.92 -12.56 8.59
C PRO A 188 -24.55 -11.99 8.16
N ALA A 189 -23.45 -12.42 8.76
CA ALA A 189 -22.10 -11.97 8.37
C ALA A 189 -21.75 -12.42 6.95
N CYS A 190 -22.08 -13.66 6.59
CA CYS A 190 -21.90 -14.23 5.27
C CYS A 190 -22.71 -13.45 4.22
N GLY A 191 -23.99 -13.15 4.51
CA GLY A 191 -24.81 -12.29 3.67
C GLY A 191 -24.30 -10.85 3.56
N SER A 192 -23.78 -10.27 4.64
CA SER A 192 -23.21 -8.92 4.65
C SER A 192 -21.89 -8.83 3.88
N LEU A 193 -21.05 -9.86 3.94
CA LEU A 193 -19.77 -9.91 3.24
C LEU A 193 -19.96 -10.08 1.74
N ILE A 194 -20.92 -10.92 1.32
CA ILE A 194 -21.27 -11.08 -0.10
C ILE A 194 -21.82 -9.76 -0.65
N ARG A 195 -22.71 -9.09 0.10
CA ARG A 195 -23.21 -7.76 -0.29
C ARG A 195 -22.08 -6.74 -0.37
N GLY A 196 -21.18 -6.71 0.63
CA GLY A 196 -20.02 -5.82 0.62
C GLY A 196 -19.07 -6.07 -0.55
N LEU A 197 -18.84 -7.33 -0.93
CA LEU A 197 -18.05 -7.69 -2.10
C LEU A 197 -18.74 -7.25 -3.39
N VAL A 198 -20.05 -7.48 -3.51
CA VAL A 198 -20.86 -7.07 -4.67
C VAL A 198 -20.90 -5.56 -4.80
N ASP A 199 -21.03 -4.83 -3.69
CA ASP A 199 -21.05 -3.36 -3.68
C ASP A 199 -19.67 -2.78 -3.99
N TRP A 200 -18.59 -3.40 -3.53
CA TRP A 200 -17.24 -3.00 -3.87
C TRP A 200 -16.92 -3.23 -5.36
N ILE A 201 -17.32 -4.38 -5.90
CA ILE A 201 -17.20 -4.68 -7.35
C ILE A 201 -18.07 -3.73 -8.16
N ARG A 202 -19.30 -3.46 -7.73
CA ARG A 202 -20.18 -2.44 -8.35
C ARG A 202 -19.57 -1.05 -8.28
N GLY A 203 -18.93 -0.66 -7.18
CA GLY A 203 -18.26 0.63 -7.03
C GLY A 203 -17.02 0.77 -7.93
N LEU A 204 -16.26 -0.32 -8.11
CA LEU A 204 -15.14 -0.39 -9.06
C LEU A 204 -15.61 -0.26 -10.52
N PHE A 205 -16.77 -0.85 -10.86
CA PHE A 205 -17.33 -0.75 -12.21
C PHE A 205 -18.10 0.56 -12.46
N ALA A 206 -18.80 1.08 -11.45
CA ALA A 206 -19.58 2.31 -11.53
C ALA A 206 -18.69 3.57 -11.61
N ARG A 207 -17.45 3.53 -11.09
CA ARG A 207 -16.48 4.61 -11.26
C ARG A 207 -16.06 4.86 -12.72
N ARG A 208 -16.42 3.98 -13.66
CA ARG A 208 -16.18 4.17 -15.11
C ARG A 208 -17.39 4.70 -15.90
N GLY A 209 -18.54 4.93 -15.24
CA GLY A 209 -19.79 5.36 -15.89
C GLY A 209 -20.17 6.83 -15.71
N GLY A 210 -19.29 7.66 -15.12
CA GLY A 210 -19.59 9.04 -14.73
C GLY A 210 -18.88 10.12 -15.56
N GLN A 211 -18.76 9.95 -16.87
CA GLN A 211 -18.59 11.08 -17.79
C GLN A 211 -19.64 10.99 -18.88
N LYS A 212 -20.76 11.68 -18.69
CA LYS A 212 -21.49 12.33 -19.79
C LYS A 212 -22.04 13.65 -19.25
N ASN A 213 -21.35 14.73 -19.63
CA ASN A 213 -21.90 16.06 -19.73
C ASN A 213 -23.13 16.00 -20.65
N VAL A 214 -24.30 16.49 -20.23
CA VAL A 214 -25.01 17.67 -20.78
C VAL A 214 -25.98 18.17 -19.72
#